data_AF-A0A7S1CGJ0-F1
#
_entry.id   AF-A0A7S1CGJ0-F1
#
_cell.length_a   1.000
_cell.length_b   1.000
_cell.length_c   1.000
_cell.angle_alpha   90.00
_cell.angle_beta   90.00
_cell.angle_gamma   90.00
#
_symmetry.space_group_name_H-M   'P 1'
#
loop_
_entity.id
_entity.type
_entity.pdbx_description
1 polymer ?
#
loop_
_entity_poly.entity_id
_entity_poly.type
_entity_poly.pdbx_seq_one_letter_code
_entity_poly.pdbx_strand_id
1 'polypeptide(L)'
;GQTCEFDGVAGFFCADPDPCAGVACGNCEHCDAGSCVSDCSDGETCEYDDIAGFFCAVTDTCQGACLPCQACDGFANCIDMCPDGQSCMVDPVIGPFCGVAGGGGVGETCDPNDINSCTPPYVCMPVDFNDPASPWACMDMGII
;
A
#
# COMPACT_ATOMS: atom_id res chain seq x y z
N GLY A 1 24.57 -32.75 -25.43
CA GLY A 1 25.35 -33.45 -26.49
C GLY A 1 25.43 -32.50 -27.67
N GLN A 2 26.62 -32.23 -28.19
CA GLN A 2 26.82 -31.22 -29.23
C GLN A 2 26.11 -31.59 -30.53
N THR A 3 25.51 -30.59 -31.20
CA THR A 3 24.97 -30.74 -32.55
C THR A 3 26.03 -30.25 -33.52
N CYS A 4 26.53 -31.15 -34.38
CA CYS A 4 27.56 -30.81 -35.36
C CYS A 4 26.96 -30.84 -36.76
N GLU A 5 27.07 -29.71 -37.48
CA GLU A 5 26.65 -29.59 -38.87
C GLU A 5 27.88 -29.35 -39.77
N PHE A 6 27.82 -29.87 -40.99
CA PHE A 6 28.90 -29.74 -41.97
C PHE A 6 28.56 -28.64 -42.98
N ASP A 7 29.31 -27.54 -42.94
CA ASP A 7 29.05 -26.34 -43.76
C ASP A 7 29.68 -26.42 -45.17
N GLY A 8 30.46 -27.47 -45.47
CA GLY A 8 31.06 -27.67 -46.81
C GLY A 8 32.19 -26.71 -47.18
N VAL A 9 32.31 -25.55 -46.52
CA VAL A 9 33.36 -24.55 -46.75
C VAL A 9 34.33 -24.43 -45.57
N ALA A 10 33.83 -24.49 -44.33
CA ALA A 10 34.63 -24.36 -43.11
C ALA A 10 34.91 -25.70 -42.37
N GLY A 11 34.32 -26.82 -42.80
CA GLY A 11 34.42 -28.12 -42.12
C GLY A 11 33.23 -28.42 -41.20
N PHE A 12 33.44 -29.25 -40.17
CA PHE A 12 32.43 -29.53 -39.15
C PHE A 12 32.42 -28.40 -38.11
N PHE A 13 31.27 -27.75 -37.95
CA PHE A 13 31.02 -26.83 -36.84
C PHE A 13 30.13 -27.53 -35.81
N CYS A 14 30.64 -27.67 -34.59
CA CYS A 14 29.84 -28.14 -33.47
C CYS A 14 29.40 -26.92 -32.66
N ALA A 15 28.11 -26.63 -32.69
CA ALA A 15 27.50 -25.73 -31.74
C ALA A 15 27.17 -26.53 -30.48
N ASP A 16 27.46 -25.97 -29.30
CA ASP A 16 26.77 -26.44 -28.11
C ASP A 16 25.27 -26.19 -28.33
N PRO A 17 24.41 -27.23 -28.21
CA PRO A 17 22.98 -27.05 -28.42
C PRO A 17 22.51 -25.96 -27.47
N ASP A 18 21.74 -25.02 -28.02
CA ASP A 18 21.11 -23.99 -27.21
C ASP A 18 20.32 -24.68 -26.08
N PRO A 19 20.68 -24.47 -24.81
CA PRO A 19 20.07 -25.20 -23.70
C PRO A 19 18.60 -24.80 -23.51
N CYS A 20 18.17 -23.69 -24.11
CA CYS A 20 16.81 -23.18 -24.09
C CYS A 20 15.97 -23.62 -25.30
N ALA A 21 16.55 -24.40 -26.23
CA ALA A 21 15.83 -24.93 -27.38
C ALA A 21 14.70 -25.87 -26.92
N GLY A 22 13.46 -25.44 -27.13
CA GLY A 22 12.25 -26.18 -26.73
C GLY A 22 11.80 -25.95 -25.29
N VAL A 23 12.46 -25.07 -24.54
CA VAL A 23 12.01 -24.63 -23.22
C VAL A 23 10.95 -23.54 -23.42
N ALA A 24 9.74 -23.79 -22.91
CA ALA A 24 8.68 -22.79 -22.82
C ALA A 24 8.59 -22.33 -21.36
N CYS A 25 9.04 -21.11 -21.09
CA CYS A 25 8.90 -20.50 -19.78
C CYS A 25 7.53 -19.86 -19.58
N GLY A 26 7.16 -19.68 -18.32
CA GLY A 26 5.93 -19.00 -17.93
C GLY A 26 5.99 -17.50 -18.21
N ASN A 27 4.97 -16.80 -17.73
CA ASN A 27 4.91 -15.35 -17.89
C ASN A 27 5.92 -14.68 -16.96
N CYS A 28 6.57 -13.62 -17.44
CA CYS A 28 7.67 -12.93 -16.74
C CYS A 28 8.85 -13.85 -16.39
N GLU A 29 9.11 -14.86 -17.21
CA GLU A 29 10.27 -15.74 -17.07
C GLU A 29 11.03 -15.78 -18.40
N HIS A 30 12.36 -15.79 -18.31
CA HIS A 30 13.24 -16.10 -19.44
C HIS A 30 13.97 -17.41 -19.19
N CYS A 31 14.42 -18.04 -20.27
CA CYS A 31 15.28 -19.21 -20.15
C CYS A 31 16.74 -18.78 -20.01
N ASP A 32 17.38 -19.21 -18.93
CA ASP A 32 18.82 -19.11 -18.71
C ASP A 32 19.40 -20.52 -18.50
N ALA A 33 20.39 -20.89 -19.32
CA ALA A 33 21.05 -22.20 -19.28
C ALA A 33 20.11 -23.42 -19.27
N GLY A 34 18.93 -23.31 -19.90
CA GLY A 34 17.93 -24.39 -19.99
C GLY A 34 16.97 -24.48 -18.80
N SER A 35 17.01 -23.50 -17.90
CA SER A 35 16.05 -23.35 -16.80
C SER A 35 15.30 -22.02 -16.93
N CYS A 36 14.03 -22.02 -16.56
CA CYS A 36 13.27 -20.78 -16.47
C CYS A 36 13.64 -20.03 -15.20
N VAL A 37 13.94 -18.75 -15.36
CA VAL A 37 14.30 -17.83 -14.30
C VAL A 37 13.36 -16.63 -14.36
N SER A 38 12.94 -16.15 -13.18
CA SER A 38 12.04 -15.01 -13.06
C SER A 38 12.73 -13.72 -13.51
N ASP A 39 12.06 -12.95 -14.35
CA ASP A 39 12.44 -11.57 -14.68
C ASP A 39 12.15 -10.59 -13.54
N CYS A 40 11.26 -10.99 -12.62
CA CYS A 40 10.85 -10.15 -11.49
C CYS A 40 11.89 -10.12 -10.39
N SER A 41 12.07 -8.93 -9.79
CA SER A 41 12.96 -8.70 -8.66
C SER A 41 12.39 -9.32 -7.38
N ASP A 42 13.21 -9.40 -6.33
CA ASP A 42 12.74 -9.82 -5.01
C ASP A 42 11.58 -8.95 -4.52
N GLY A 43 10.44 -9.58 -4.20
CA GLY A 43 9.22 -8.90 -3.74
C GLY A 43 8.23 -8.52 -4.85
N GLU A 44 8.56 -8.79 -6.11
CA GLU A 44 7.66 -8.62 -7.24
C GLU A 44 6.95 -9.94 -7.61
N THR A 45 5.72 -9.85 -8.09
CA THR A 45 5.00 -10.95 -8.75
C THR A 45 4.68 -10.62 -10.20
N CYS A 46 4.63 -11.66 -11.02
CA CYS A 46 4.12 -11.52 -12.39
C CYS A 46 2.61 -11.33 -12.36
N GLU A 47 2.16 -10.15 -12.76
CA GLU A 47 0.76 -9.76 -12.85
C GLU A 47 0.35 -9.55 -14.30
N TYR A 48 -0.96 -9.66 -14.56
CA TYR A 48 -1.56 -9.43 -15.87
C TYR A 48 -2.42 -8.17 -15.83
N ASP A 49 -2.12 -7.22 -16.72
CA ASP A 49 -2.93 -6.04 -17.00
C ASP A 49 -3.42 -6.06 -18.45
N ASP A 50 -4.65 -5.60 -18.71
CA ASP A 50 -5.25 -5.65 -20.03
C ASP A 50 -4.64 -4.65 -21.04
N ILE A 51 -3.88 -3.66 -20.57
CA ILE A 51 -3.21 -2.65 -21.39
C ILE A 51 -1.72 -2.97 -21.54
N ALA A 52 -1.05 -3.33 -20.45
CA ALA A 52 0.39 -3.56 -20.39
C ALA A 52 0.80 -5.02 -20.64
N GLY A 53 -0.12 -5.98 -20.55
CA GLY A 53 0.17 -7.40 -20.63
C GLY A 53 0.75 -7.95 -19.32
N PHE A 54 1.65 -8.92 -19.42
CA PHE A 54 2.33 -9.46 -18.23
C PHE A 54 3.50 -8.58 -17.82
N PHE A 55 3.54 -8.17 -16.57
CA PHE A 55 4.61 -7.34 -16.02
C PHE A 55 4.89 -7.71 -14.56
N CYS A 56 6.08 -7.39 -14.08
CA CYS A 56 6.44 -7.54 -12.68
C CYS A 56 5.91 -6.34 -11.90
N ALA A 57 4.98 -6.60 -10.99
CA ALA A 57 4.50 -5.62 -10.04
C ALA A 57 5.06 -5.96 -8.68
N VAL A 58 5.42 -4.94 -7.90
CA VAL A 58 5.63 -5.15 -6.46
C VAL A 58 4.35 -5.76 -5.92
N THR A 59 4.45 -6.95 -5.34
CA THR A 59 3.30 -7.47 -4.58
C THR A 59 2.94 -6.40 -3.58
N ASP A 60 1.73 -5.86 -3.68
CA ASP A 60 1.14 -5.18 -2.55
C ASP A 60 1.00 -6.24 -1.47
N THR A 61 2.07 -6.41 -0.70
CA THR A 61 2.17 -7.36 0.40
C THR A 61 1.15 -7.01 1.48
N CYS A 62 0.62 -5.79 1.45
CA CYS A 62 -0.47 -5.39 2.28
C CYS A 62 -1.82 -5.90 1.76
N GLN A 63 -1.97 -6.36 0.51
CA GLN A 63 -3.20 -6.96 -0.05
C GLN A 63 -4.48 -6.15 0.23
N GLY A 64 -4.39 -4.82 0.26
CA GLY A 64 -5.50 -3.95 0.66
C GLY A 64 -5.92 -4.06 2.14
N ALA A 65 -5.13 -4.71 2.98
CA ALA A 65 -5.32 -4.81 4.43
C ALA A 65 -4.95 -3.52 5.17
N CYS A 66 -4.27 -2.58 4.50
CA CYS A 66 -4.03 -1.26 5.07
C CYS A 66 -5.35 -0.52 5.29
N LEU A 67 -5.44 0.17 6.43
CA LEU A 67 -6.53 1.10 6.67
C LEU A 67 -6.51 2.19 5.59
N PRO A 68 -7.64 2.82 5.29
CA PRO A 68 -7.74 3.66 4.10
C PRO A 68 -6.98 5.00 4.20
N CYS A 69 -6.40 5.34 5.36
CA CYS A 69 -5.42 6.44 5.51
C CYS A 69 -3.98 5.94 5.69
N GLN A 70 -3.71 4.68 5.34
CA GLN A 70 -2.39 4.10 5.39
C GLN A 70 -1.88 3.83 3.97
N ALA A 71 -0.58 4.01 3.78
CA ALA A 71 0.12 3.58 2.57
C ALA A 71 0.91 2.30 2.87
N CYS A 72 0.94 1.38 1.91
CA CYS A 72 1.83 0.22 2.00
C CYS A 72 3.27 0.66 1.70
N ASP A 73 4.22 0.25 2.53
CA ASP A 73 5.65 0.55 2.35
C ASP A 73 6.35 -0.39 1.36
N GLY A 74 5.63 -1.37 0.80
CA GLY A 74 6.17 -2.41 -0.07
C GLY A 74 6.74 -3.63 0.66
N PHE A 75 6.75 -3.64 1.99
CA PHE A 75 7.31 -4.70 2.85
C PHE A 75 6.29 -5.26 3.86
N ALA A 76 5.01 -5.31 3.48
CA ALA A 76 3.89 -5.72 4.33
C ALA A 76 3.62 -4.82 5.55
N ASN A 77 4.15 -3.59 5.60
CA ASN A 77 3.82 -2.65 6.66
C ASN A 77 2.93 -1.52 6.13
N CYS A 78 1.90 -1.22 6.90
CA CYS A 78 1.04 -0.07 6.65
C CYS A 78 1.56 1.13 7.44
N ILE A 79 1.96 2.18 6.72
CA ILE A 79 2.44 3.44 7.30
C ILE A 79 1.26 4.39 7.39
N ASP A 80 1.04 4.95 8.58
CA ASP A 80 0.04 6.00 8.79
C ASP A 80 0.43 7.27 8.01
N MET A 81 -0.46 7.74 7.14
CA MET A 81 -0.27 8.98 6.40
C MET A 81 -0.73 10.21 7.18
N CYS A 82 -1.31 10.01 8.37
CA CYS A 82 -1.80 11.11 9.19
C CYS A 82 -0.67 11.75 10.00
N PRO A 83 -0.60 13.10 10.03
CA PRO A 83 0.25 13.85 10.96
C PRO A 83 0.04 13.43 12.41
N ASP A 84 1.07 13.63 13.24
CA ASP A 84 1.00 13.37 14.68
C ASP A 84 -0.23 14.05 15.33
N GLY A 85 -0.99 13.29 16.11
CA GLY A 85 -2.21 13.77 16.78
C GLY A 85 -3.48 13.75 15.92
N GLN A 86 -3.41 13.24 14.70
CA GLN A 86 -4.57 12.96 13.86
C GLN A 86 -4.89 11.45 13.85
N SER A 87 -6.09 11.12 13.42
CA SER A 87 -6.58 9.75 13.28
C SER A 87 -7.25 9.59 11.93
N CYS A 88 -7.20 8.37 11.42
CA CYS A 88 -7.86 8.03 10.17
C CYS A 88 -9.37 8.04 10.33
N MET A 89 -10.04 8.85 9.52
CA MET A 89 -11.50 8.86 9.39
C MET A 89 -11.91 8.45 7.98
N VAL A 90 -13.06 7.80 7.88
CA VAL A 90 -13.62 7.37 6.60
C VAL A 90 -15.01 7.97 6.46
N ASP A 91 -15.13 8.97 5.58
CA ASP A 91 -16.43 9.53 5.20
C ASP A 91 -16.95 8.81 3.94
N PRO A 92 -18.24 8.42 3.89
CA PRO A 92 -18.81 7.70 2.75
C PRO A 92 -18.92 8.52 1.46
N VAL A 93 -18.78 9.85 1.50
CA VAL A 93 -18.86 10.77 0.36
C VAL A 93 -17.49 11.26 -0.08
N ILE A 94 -16.62 11.61 0.86
CA ILE A 94 -15.31 12.23 0.61
C ILE A 94 -14.18 11.19 0.58
N GLY A 95 -14.41 10.00 1.15
CA GLY A 95 -13.42 8.94 1.27
C GLY A 95 -12.57 9.08 2.54
N PRO A 96 -11.40 8.42 2.59
CA PRO A 96 -10.52 8.51 3.74
C PRO A 96 -9.82 9.86 3.84
N PHE A 97 -9.73 10.38 5.06
CA PHE A 97 -8.99 11.60 5.36
C PHE A 97 -8.41 11.55 6.77
N CYS A 98 -7.36 12.33 6.98
CA CYS A 98 -6.77 12.54 8.29
C CYS A 98 -7.46 13.72 8.97
N GLY A 99 -8.01 13.48 10.15
CA GLY A 99 -8.58 14.51 11.01
C GLY A 99 -8.21 14.24 12.44
N VAL A 100 -8.29 15.23 13.31
CA VAL A 100 -8.22 14.98 14.76
C VAL A 100 -9.36 14.04 15.12
N ALA A 101 -9.08 12.83 15.65
CA ALA A 101 -10.14 11.92 16.09
C ALA A 101 -11.14 12.70 16.94
N GLY A 102 -12.32 12.96 16.38
CA GLY A 102 -13.52 13.29 17.13
C GLY A 102 -13.99 12.03 17.85
N GLY A 103 -13.12 11.51 18.71
CA GLY A 103 -13.43 10.45 19.66
C GLY A 103 -13.92 11.02 20.99
N GLY A 104 -14.22 12.32 21.02
CA GLY A 104 -14.43 13.15 22.20
C GLY A 104 -15.24 12.48 23.30
N GLY A 105 -14.57 11.72 24.14
CA GLY A 105 -15.05 11.35 25.46
C GLY A 105 -14.96 12.55 26.39
N VAL A 106 -15.59 12.46 27.56
CA VAL A 106 -15.49 13.51 28.57
C VAL A 106 -14.02 13.79 28.91
N GLY A 107 -13.58 15.03 28.72
CA GLY A 107 -12.23 15.49 29.04
C GLY A 107 -11.22 15.48 27.88
N GLU A 108 -11.62 15.10 26.67
CA GLU A 108 -10.76 15.20 25.49
C GLU A 108 -10.79 16.59 24.86
N THR A 109 -9.64 17.05 24.33
CA THR A 109 -9.53 18.36 23.68
C THR A 109 -10.39 18.40 22.41
N CYS A 110 -11.05 19.53 22.15
CA CYS A 110 -11.92 19.72 20.99
C CYS A 110 -11.66 21.06 20.29
N ASP A 111 -12.10 21.21 19.05
CA ASP A 111 -12.06 22.47 18.31
C ASP A 111 -13.42 23.19 18.39
N PRO A 112 -13.49 24.43 18.92
CA PRO A 112 -14.74 25.19 19.01
C PRO A 112 -15.41 25.49 17.67
N ASN A 113 -14.67 25.43 16.56
CA ASN A 113 -15.19 25.71 15.23
C ASN A 113 -15.64 24.44 14.49
N ASP A 114 -15.39 23.26 15.06
CA ASP A 114 -15.83 21.98 14.52
C ASP A 114 -16.96 21.40 15.37
N ILE A 115 -18.18 21.41 14.83
CA ILE A 115 -19.37 20.87 15.48
C ILE A 115 -19.31 19.35 15.67
N ASN A 116 -18.45 18.65 14.92
CA ASN A 116 -18.23 17.21 15.03
C ASN A 116 -17.02 16.86 15.91
N SER A 117 -16.41 17.85 16.57
CA SER A 117 -15.25 17.63 17.44
C SER A 117 -15.56 16.76 18.66
N CYS A 118 -16.83 16.67 19.07
CA CYS A 118 -17.28 15.85 20.19
C CYS A 118 -18.31 14.81 19.72
N THR A 119 -18.22 13.60 20.26
CA THR A 119 -19.24 12.58 20.03
C THR A 119 -20.51 12.91 20.82
N PRO A 120 -21.72 12.75 20.27
CA PRO A 120 -22.94 12.91 21.05
C PRO A 120 -22.95 11.96 22.27
N PRO A 121 -23.33 12.41 23.48
CA PRO A 121 -24.03 13.65 23.81
C PRO A 121 -23.12 14.84 24.22
N TYR A 122 -21.81 14.75 24.00
CA TYR A 122 -20.84 15.72 24.49
C TYR A 122 -20.78 16.98 23.64
N VAL A 123 -20.52 18.12 24.28
CA VAL A 123 -20.40 19.43 23.63
C VAL A 123 -19.00 19.99 23.89
N CYS A 124 -18.42 20.64 22.89
CA CYS A 124 -17.13 21.31 23.00
C CYS A 124 -17.28 22.61 23.78
N MET A 125 -16.61 22.71 24.94
CA MET A 125 -16.70 23.85 25.86
C MET A 125 -15.29 24.25 26.35
N PRO A 126 -15.03 25.53 26.65
CA PRO A 126 -13.76 25.93 27.26
C PRO A 126 -13.62 25.33 28.67
N VAL A 127 -12.43 24.86 29.04
CA VAL A 127 -12.21 24.28 30.39
C VAL A 127 -12.22 25.36 31.48
N ASP A 128 -11.91 26.62 31.14
CA ASP A 128 -12.03 27.77 32.03
C ASP A 128 -12.68 28.96 31.30
N PHE A 129 -13.90 29.31 31.71
CA PHE A 129 -14.66 30.44 31.14
C PHE A 129 -14.03 31.82 31.42
N ASN A 130 -13.09 31.91 32.37
CA ASN A 130 -12.43 33.17 32.72
C ASN A 130 -11.10 33.37 31.98
N ASP A 131 -10.59 32.34 31.30
CA ASP A 131 -9.35 32.40 30.53
C ASP A 131 -9.62 32.14 29.05
N PRO A 132 -9.54 33.17 28.17
CA PRO A 132 -9.74 33.01 26.74
C PRO A 132 -8.63 32.19 26.04
N ALA A 133 -7.51 31.93 26.72
CA ALA A 133 -6.46 31.03 26.24
C ALA A 133 -6.63 29.58 26.76
N SER A 134 -7.68 29.31 27.54
CA SER A 134 -7.93 27.96 28.02
C SER A 134 -8.22 27.00 26.86
N PRO A 135 -7.74 25.75 26.95
CA PRO A 135 -8.10 24.74 25.96
C PRO A 135 -9.61 24.48 25.96
N TRP A 136 -10.11 23.93 24.87
CA TRP A 136 -11.50 23.49 24.76
C TRP A 136 -11.54 21.99 24.92
N ALA A 137 -12.54 21.48 25.64
CA ALA A 137 -12.71 20.05 25.87
C ALA A 137 -14.17 19.60 25.70
N CYS A 138 -14.36 18.35 25.32
CA CYS A 138 -15.66 17.71 25.26
C CYS A 138 -16.18 17.45 26.68
N MET A 139 -17.35 17.99 26.97
CA MET A 139 -17.99 17.88 28.28
C MET A 139 -19.38 17.29 28.15
N ASP A 140 -19.78 16.48 29.14
CA ASP A 140 -21.15 15.96 29.23
C ASP A 140 -22.07 17.07 29.72
N MET A 141 -23.05 17.41 28.88
CA MET A 141 -24.08 18.38 29.23
C MET A 141 -25.12 17.79 30.19
N GLY A 142 -25.03 16.50 30.54
CA GLY A 142 -25.81 15.82 31.58
C GLY A 142 -27.26 16.28 31.61
N ILE A 143 -28.13 15.62 30.83
CA ILE A 143 -29.57 15.97 30.83
C ILE A 143 -30.09 15.92 32.28
N ILE A 144 -30.33 17.10 32.86
CA ILE A 144 -30.98 17.30 34.17
C ILE A 144 -32.48 17.50 33.95
#